data_AF-A0A484CDM5-F1
#
_entry.id   AF-A0A484CDM5-F1
#
_cell.length_a   1.000
_cell.length_b   1.000
_cell.length_c   1.000
_cell.angle_alpha   90.00
_cell.angle_beta   90.00
_cell.angle_gamma   90.00
#
_symmetry.space_group_name_H-M   'P 1'
#
loop_
_entity.id
_entity.type
_entity.pdbx_description
1 polymer ?
#
loop_
_entity_poly.entity_id
_entity_poly.type
_entity_poly.pdbx_seq_one_letter_code
_entity_poly.pdbx_strand_id
1 'polypeptide(L)'
;MVLIFFQIGASVETFLESLEPGQPILMCVGEQKNNLQRFYIIVDHKAIPGKAQTSLAAFDELFKAHFIFNVNYQESLHSFYTLIQTTVFNIDVGSTEESPCVKELRARLLNTSI
;
A
#
# COMPACT_ATOMS: atom_id res chain seq x y z
N MET A 1 -2.27 4.51 3.35
CA MET A 1 -1.06 3.67 3.31
C MET A 1 -0.29 3.90 4.60
N VAL A 2 -0.08 2.87 5.41
CA VAL A 2 0.88 2.96 6.52
C VAL A 2 2.26 2.68 5.93
N LEU A 3 3.07 3.72 5.78
CA LEU A 3 4.46 3.62 5.33
C LEU A 3 5.36 3.71 6.54
N ILE A 4 6.19 2.69 6.73
CA ILE A 4 7.07 2.59 7.88
C ILE A 4 8.51 2.69 7.40
N PHE A 5 9.22 3.71 7.89
CA PHE A 5 10.65 3.83 7.67
C PHE A 5 11.43 3.08 8.75
N PHE A 6 12.41 2.31 8.32
CA PHE A 6 13.32 1.57 9.17
C PHE A 6 14.77 1.93 8.85
N GLN A 7 15.50 2.39 9.87
CA GLN A 7 16.90 2.79 9.70
C GLN A 7 17.81 1.55 9.66
N ILE A 8 18.78 1.55 8.74
CA ILE A 8 19.77 0.48 8.64
C ILE A 8 20.53 0.33 9.98
N GLY A 9 20.64 -0.91 10.46
CA GLY A 9 21.32 -1.27 11.71
C GLY A 9 20.39 -1.56 12.89
N ALA A 10 19.09 -1.29 12.78
CA ALA A 10 18.10 -1.72 13.77
C ALA A 10 17.66 -3.18 13.55
N SER A 11 17.16 -3.84 14.61
CA SER A 11 16.62 -5.21 14.55
C SER A 11 15.25 -5.24 13.89
N VAL A 12 15.15 -5.84 12.70
CA VAL A 12 13.88 -5.97 11.96
C VAL A 12 12.91 -6.88 12.70
N GLU A 13 13.40 -7.94 13.32
CA GLU A 13 12.59 -8.94 14.03
C GLU A 13 11.86 -8.30 15.22
N THR A 14 12.60 -7.59 16.09
CA THR A 14 12.02 -6.87 17.24
C THR A 14 10.98 -5.83 16.80
N PHE A 15 11.19 -5.21 15.64
CA PHE A 15 10.24 -4.27 15.09
C PHE A 15 8.95 -4.97 14.61
N LEU A 16 9.07 -6.07 13.86
CA LEU A 16 7.92 -6.83 13.36
C LEU A 16 7.05 -7.38 14.48
N GLU A 17 7.65 -7.75 15.62
CA GLU A 17 6.93 -8.17 16.84
C GLU A 17 6.15 -7.04 17.51
N SER A 18 6.60 -5.78 17.34
CA SER A 18 5.94 -4.60 17.92
C SER A 18 4.82 -4.02 17.05
N LEU A 19 4.64 -4.53 15.83
CA LEU A 19 3.63 -4.02 14.92
C LEU A 19 2.22 -4.43 15.36
N GLU A 20 1.35 -3.44 15.48
CA GLU A 20 -0.09 -3.68 15.63
C GLU A 20 -0.64 -4.46 14.42
N PRO A 21 -1.68 -5.30 14.63
CA PRO A 21 -2.35 -6.01 13.55
C PRO A 21 -2.85 -5.04 12.47
N GLY A 22 -2.44 -5.30 11.23
CA GLY A 22 -2.83 -4.51 10.06
C GLY A 22 -1.98 -4.91 8.89
N GLN A 23 -2.59 -5.26 7.77
CA GLN A 23 -1.88 -5.77 6.60
C GLN A 23 -2.51 -5.22 5.33
N PRO A 24 -1.85 -5.39 4.18
CA PRO A 24 -0.39 -5.45 4.08
C PRO A 24 0.24 -4.08 4.44
N ILE A 25 1.45 -4.07 5.03
CA ILE A 25 2.19 -2.84 5.37
C ILE A 25 3.38 -2.68 4.43
N LEU A 26 3.64 -1.45 3.97
CA LEU A 26 4.86 -1.14 3.23
C LEU A 26 5.95 -0.65 4.18
N MET A 27 7.01 -1.45 4.30
CA MET A 27 8.21 -1.10 5.02
C MET A 27 9.30 -0.63 4.04
N CYS A 28 9.97 0.45 4.38
CA CYS A 28 11.07 1.02 3.61
C CYS A 28 12.32 1.06 4.48
N VAL A 29 13.43 0.56 3.96
CA VAL A 29 14.74 0.57 4.63
C VAL A 29 15.66 1.55 3.93
N GLY A 30 16.35 2.38 4.71
CA GLY A 30 17.33 3.32 4.20
C GLY A 30 18.21 3.90 5.30
N GLU A 31 19.25 4.63 4.91
CA GLU A 31 20.08 5.38 5.85
C GLU A 31 19.32 6.59 6.41
N GLN A 32 18.50 7.21 5.56
CA GLN A 32 17.70 8.40 5.87
C GLN A 32 16.33 8.31 5.18
N LYS A 33 15.33 9.03 5.70
CA LYS A 33 13.95 9.01 5.13
C LYS A 33 13.86 9.50 3.68
N ASN A 34 14.79 10.33 3.23
CA ASN A 34 14.89 10.84 1.86
C ASN A 34 15.75 9.95 0.94
N ASN A 35 16.39 8.90 1.47
CA ASN A 35 17.24 7.98 0.73
C ASN A 35 16.85 6.53 1.07
N LEU A 36 15.74 6.10 0.47
CA LEU A 36 15.20 4.74 0.63
C LEU A 36 15.94 3.79 -0.32
N GLN A 37 16.42 2.68 0.21
CA GLN A 37 17.25 1.71 -0.53
C GLN A 37 16.51 0.42 -0.84
N ARG A 38 15.64 -0.04 0.08
CA ARG A 38 14.92 -1.32 -0.05
C ARG A 38 13.48 -1.18 0.42
N PHE A 39 12.61 -1.96 -0.19
CA PHE A 39 11.20 -2.01 0.15
C PHE A 39 10.81 -3.44 0.49
N TYR A 40 9.97 -3.59 1.50
CA TYR A 40 9.44 -4.87 1.96
C TYR A 40 7.94 -4.75 2.15
N ILE A 41 7.22 -5.79 1.78
CA ILE A 41 5.80 -5.93 2.07
C ILE A 41 5.66 -6.83 3.27
N ILE A 42 5.06 -6.31 4.34
CA ILE A 42 4.82 -7.09 5.55
C ILE A 42 3.44 -7.73 5.45
N VAL A 43 3.43 -9.06 5.48
CA VAL A 43 2.24 -9.92 5.50
C VAL A 43 2.45 -10.96 6.60
N ASP A 44 1.49 -11.11 7.51
CA ASP A 44 1.56 -12.02 8.67
C ASP A 44 2.87 -11.91 9.46
N HIS A 45 3.28 -10.66 9.74
CA HIS A 45 4.55 -10.33 10.41
C HIS A 45 5.81 -10.87 9.71
N LYS A 46 5.71 -11.26 8.43
CA LYS A 46 6.83 -11.69 7.60
C LYS A 46 7.16 -10.61 6.58
N ALA A 47 8.44 -10.28 6.49
CA ALA A 47 8.94 -9.35 5.48
C ALA A 47 9.17 -10.09 4.15
N ILE A 48 8.37 -9.75 3.14
CA ILE A 48 8.57 -10.20 1.76
C ILE A 48 9.41 -9.14 1.04
N PRO A 49 10.62 -9.46 0.56
CA PRO A 49 11.45 -8.50 -0.16
C PRO A 49 10.80 -8.11 -1.49
N GLY A 50 10.59 -6.81 -1.68
CA GLY A 50 10.11 -6.22 -2.93
C GLY A 50 11.22 -6.10 -3.96
N LYS A 51 10.86 -6.01 -5.25
CA LYS A 51 11.80 -5.72 -6.35
C LYS A 51 11.83 -4.24 -6.69
N ALA A 52 10.88 -3.48 -6.17
CA ALA A 52 10.76 -2.05 -6.37
C ALA A 52 12.01 -1.28 -5.93
N GLN A 53 12.39 -0.29 -6.75
CA GLN A 53 13.45 0.68 -6.44
C GLN A 53 12.88 2.08 -6.12
N THR A 54 11.58 2.28 -6.32
CA THR A 54 10.90 3.55 -6.05
C THR A 54 9.70 3.31 -5.15
N SER A 55 9.28 4.33 -4.41
CA SER A 55 8.10 4.27 -3.57
C SER A 55 6.83 3.97 -4.35
N LEU A 56 6.71 4.50 -5.58
CA LEU A 56 5.58 4.24 -6.47
C LEU A 56 5.52 2.76 -6.88
N ALA A 57 6.65 2.19 -7.30
CA ALA A 57 6.71 0.76 -7.65
C ALA A 57 6.45 -0.13 -6.44
N ALA A 58 6.92 0.28 -5.25
CA ALA A 58 6.70 -0.47 -4.03
C ALA A 58 5.22 -0.44 -3.59
N PHE A 59 4.54 0.67 -3.80
CA PHE A 59 3.10 0.77 -3.60
C PHE A 59 2.32 -0.12 -4.58
N ASP A 60 2.73 -0.20 -5.84
CA ASP A 60 2.13 -1.11 -6.83
C ASP A 60 2.27 -2.59 -6.40
N GLU A 61 3.45 -3.00 -5.91
CA GLU A 61 3.65 -4.35 -5.35
C GLU A 61 2.77 -4.58 -4.10
N LEU A 62 2.69 -3.59 -3.19
CA LEU A 62 1.82 -3.66 -2.01
C LEU A 62 0.34 -3.83 -2.40
N PHE A 63 -0.12 -3.04 -3.37
CA PHE A 63 -1.51 -3.07 -3.83
C PHE A 63 -1.85 -4.45 -4.41
N LYS A 64 -0.94 -5.05 -5.19
CA LYS A 64 -1.13 -6.39 -5.76
C LYS A 64 -1.11 -7.49 -4.71
N ALA A 65 -0.34 -7.31 -3.63
CA ALA A 65 -0.28 -8.28 -2.53
C ALA A 65 -1.65 -8.54 -1.89
N HIS A 66 -2.53 -7.52 -1.81
CA HIS A 66 -3.92 -7.69 -1.36
C HIS A 66 -4.66 -8.79 -2.12
N PHE A 67 -4.57 -8.77 -3.46
CA PHE A 67 -5.26 -9.74 -4.32
C PHE A 67 -4.56 -11.09 -4.35
N ILE A 68 -3.22 -11.10 -4.37
CA ILE A 68 -2.42 -12.34 -4.48
C ILE A 68 -2.49 -13.16 -3.18
N PHE A 69 -2.40 -12.50 -2.03
CA PHE A 69 -2.38 -13.16 -0.72
C PHE A 69 -3.74 -13.13 -0.02
N ASN A 70 -4.76 -12.55 -0.63
CA ASN A 70 -6.10 -12.39 -0.06
C ASN A 70 -6.08 -11.73 1.33
N VAL A 71 -5.35 -10.62 1.46
CA VAL A 71 -5.15 -9.92 2.73
C VAL A 71 -5.89 -8.60 2.76
N ASN A 72 -6.68 -8.35 3.80
CA ASN A 72 -7.47 -7.12 3.90
C ASN A 72 -6.63 -5.92 4.28
N TYR A 73 -6.84 -4.78 3.60
CA TYR A 73 -6.31 -3.48 4.04
C TYR A 73 -6.89 -3.07 5.39
N GLN A 74 -6.22 -2.13 6.07
CA GLN A 74 -6.84 -1.44 7.21
C GLN A 74 -8.12 -0.73 6.79
N GLU A 75 -9.18 -0.91 7.57
CA GLU A 75 -10.54 -0.41 7.28
C GLU A 75 -10.56 1.12 7.11
N SER A 76 -9.76 1.85 7.87
CA SER A 76 -9.61 3.31 7.76
C SER A 76 -9.09 3.78 6.39
N LEU A 77 -8.47 2.89 5.62
CA LEU A 77 -7.95 3.14 4.28
C LEU A 77 -8.84 2.58 3.17
N HIS A 78 -9.98 1.96 3.50
CA HIS A 78 -10.86 1.31 2.53
C HIS A 78 -11.18 2.22 1.34
N SER A 79 -11.70 3.43 1.59
CA SER A 79 -12.05 4.39 0.52
C SER A 79 -10.86 4.75 -0.38
N PHE A 80 -9.66 4.86 0.18
CA PHE A 80 -8.46 5.14 -0.59
C PHE A 80 -8.11 3.97 -1.52
N TYR A 81 -8.10 2.74 -1.00
CA TYR A 81 -7.79 1.57 -1.81
C TYR A 81 -8.87 1.27 -2.85
N THR A 82 -10.15 1.49 -2.54
CA THR A 82 -11.25 1.41 -3.52
C THR A 82 -11.02 2.37 -4.68
N LEU A 83 -10.65 3.62 -4.39
CA LEU A 83 -10.37 4.61 -5.44
C LEU A 83 -9.22 4.14 -6.35
N ILE A 84 -8.12 3.66 -5.76
CA ILE A 84 -6.97 3.16 -6.53
C ILE A 84 -7.38 1.95 -7.38
N GLN A 85 -8.13 1.01 -6.80
CA GLN A 85 -8.63 -0.18 -7.48
C GLN A 85 -9.48 0.17 -8.70
N THR A 86 -10.48 1.03 -8.55
CA THR A 86 -11.42 1.35 -9.64
C THR A 86 -10.90 2.38 -10.62
N THR A 87 -10.08 3.34 -10.16
CA THR A 87 -9.64 4.47 -11.00
C THR A 87 -8.30 4.23 -11.67
N VAL A 88 -7.32 3.68 -10.94
CA VAL A 88 -5.96 3.48 -11.46
C VAL A 88 -5.82 2.13 -12.14
N PHE A 89 -6.31 1.07 -11.48
CA PHE A 89 -6.21 -0.30 -12.01
C PHE A 89 -7.45 -0.76 -12.78
N ASN A 90 -8.54 0.02 -12.74
CA ASN A 90 -9.79 -0.27 -13.45
C ASN A 90 -10.35 -1.67 -13.13
N ILE A 91 -10.18 -2.11 -11.89
CA ILE A 91 -10.69 -3.38 -11.36
C ILE A 91 -12.08 -3.13 -10.77
N ASP A 92 -13.04 -4.01 -11.10
CA ASP A 92 -14.41 -4.00 -10.55
C ASP A 92 -15.13 -2.65 -10.66
N VAL A 93 -14.84 -1.89 -11.72
CA VAL A 93 -15.46 -0.59 -11.96
C VAL A 93 -16.97 -0.76 -12.16
N GLY A 94 -17.75 -0.12 -11.28
CA GLY A 94 -19.21 -0.16 -11.32
C GLY A 94 -19.85 -1.33 -10.57
N SER A 95 -19.07 -2.32 -10.15
CA SER A 95 -19.53 -3.43 -9.29
C SER A 95 -19.10 -3.29 -7.84
N THR A 96 -17.94 -2.67 -7.57
CA THR A 96 -17.50 -2.38 -6.20
C THR A 96 -18.37 -1.30 -5.55
N GLU A 97 -18.78 -1.52 -4.30
CA GLU A 97 -19.47 -0.51 -3.51
C GLU A 97 -18.53 0.66 -3.16
N GLU A 98 -18.57 1.70 -4.00
CA GLU A 98 -17.87 2.95 -3.75
C GLU A 98 -18.72 3.89 -2.89
N SER A 99 -18.09 4.53 -1.89
CA SER A 99 -18.74 5.62 -1.15
C SER A 99 -19.03 6.82 -2.07
N PRO A 100 -20.00 7.70 -1.74
CA PRO A 100 -20.31 8.87 -2.56
C PRO A 100 -19.10 9.76 -2.84
N CYS A 101 -18.22 9.92 -1.84
CA CYS A 101 -16.97 10.67 -1.97
C CYS A 101 -16.01 10.05 -3.00
N VAL A 102 -15.84 8.72 -2.99
CA VAL A 102 -14.99 8.01 -3.94
C VAL A 102 -15.53 8.13 -5.37
N LYS A 103 -16.86 8.02 -5.55
CA LYS A 103 -17.52 8.21 -6.85
C LYS A 103 -17.28 9.61 -7.42
N GLU A 104 -17.45 10.64 -6.59
CA GLU A 104 -17.21 12.03 -6.98
C GLU A 104 -15.75 12.25 -7.39
N LEU A 105 -14.80 11.77 -6.57
CA LEU A 105 -13.38 11.94 -6.82
C LEU A 105 -12.94 11.24 -8.13
N ARG A 106 -13.41 10.01 -8.36
CA ARG A 106 -13.18 9.30 -9.62
C ARG A 106 -13.73 10.07 -10.82
N ALA A 107 -14.97 10.55 -10.73
CA ALA A 107 -15.58 11.34 -11.80
C ALA A 107 -14.77 12.61 -12.10
N ARG A 108 -14.28 13.32 -11.08
CA ARG A 108 -13.43 14.50 -11.25
C ARG A 108 -12.12 14.18 -11.93
N LEU A 109 -11.41 13.13 -11.51
CA LEU A 109 -10.14 12.73 -12.12
C LEU A 109 -10.31 12.35 -13.60
N LEU A 110 -11.35 11.58 -13.92
CA LEU A 110 -11.66 11.18 -15.30
C LEU A 110 -12.02 12.39 -16.17
N ASN A 111 -12.79 13.34 -15.62
CA ASN A 111 -13.21 14.55 -16.35
C ASN A 111 -12.12 15.63 -16.47
N THR A 112 -11.00 15.50 -15.75
CA THR A 112 -9.85 16.43 -15.86
C THR A 112 -8.86 15.99 -16.95
N SER A 113 -9.08 14.84 -17.58
CA SER A 113 -8.29 14.34 -18.70
C SER A 113 -8.75 15.01 -20.01
N ILE A 114 -8.41 16.29 -20.19
CA ILE A 114 -8.61 17.05 -21.45
C ILE A 114 -7.28 17.63 -21.90
#